data_AF-A0A933CWL5-F1
#
_entry.id   AF-A0A933CWL5-F1
#
_cell.length_a   1.000
_cell.length_b   1.000
_cell.length_c   1.000
_cell.angle_alpha   90.00
_cell.angle_beta   90.00
_cell.angle_gamma   90.00
#
_symmetry.space_group_name_H-M   'P 1'
#
loop_
_entity.id
_entity.type
_entity.pdbx_description
1 polymer ?
#
loop_
_entity_poly.entity_id
_entity_poly.type
_entity_poly.pdbx_seq_one_letter_code
_entity_poly.pdbx_strand_id
1 'polypeptide(L)'
;MRSEEGFTLIELLVVIAIIGILAAIAIPQFAAYRKRAFAADVKSNLRNAAVAEEAYFVDYNVYKSGDLAGGGNPIGFNKSATVTVTADTSANLFTLTGTDTRCTGDSWIYRSSNGAIDGTSVSTCM
;
A
#
# COMPACT_ATOMS: atom_id res chain seq x y z
N MET A 1 -51.75 -28.45 -2.31
CA MET A 1 -51.89 -27.04 -1.87
C MET A 1 -50.52 -26.64 -1.36
N ARG A 2 -49.82 -25.73 -2.03
CA ARG A 2 -48.52 -25.23 -1.56
C ARG A 2 -48.82 -24.09 -0.58
N SER A 3 -48.43 -24.22 0.68
CA SER A 3 -48.38 -23.08 1.59
C SER A 3 -47.26 -22.17 1.11
N GLU A 4 -47.62 -20.98 0.64
CA GLU A 4 -46.68 -19.87 0.55
C GLU A 4 -46.56 -19.28 1.94
N GLU A 5 -45.50 -19.66 2.65
CA GLU A 5 -45.11 -19.06 3.92
C GLU A 5 -44.49 -17.70 3.60
N GLY A 6 -45.25 -16.62 3.83
CA GLY A 6 -44.76 -15.26 3.69
C GLY A 6 -43.89 -14.86 4.87
N PHE A 7 -42.74 -14.23 4.60
CA PHE A 7 -41.89 -13.60 5.62
C PHE A 7 -42.68 -12.55 6.41
N THR A 8 -42.56 -12.56 7.73
CA THR A 8 -43.15 -11.51 8.57
C THR A 8 -42.30 -10.23 8.51
N LEU A 9 -42.96 -9.07 8.57
CA LEU A 9 -42.26 -7.78 8.61
C LEU A 9 -41.36 -7.64 9.85
N ILE A 10 -41.74 -8.28 10.96
CA ILE A 10 -40.95 -8.26 12.20
C ILE A 10 -39.66 -9.09 12.09
N GLU A 11 -39.68 -10.21 11.35
CA GLU A 11 -38.47 -10.99 11.08
C GLU A 11 -37.44 -10.18 10.30
N LEU A 12 -37.88 -9.46 9.27
CA LEU A 12 -36.96 -8.61 8.51
C LEU A 12 -36.45 -7.42 9.33
N LEU A 13 -37.26 -6.86 10.24
CA LEU A 13 -36.87 -5.75 11.10
C LEU A 13 -35.74 -6.14 12.08
N VAL A 14 -35.85 -7.29 12.72
CA VAL A 14 -34.80 -7.76 13.65
C VAL A 14 -33.51 -8.08 12.91
N VAL A 15 -33.59 -8.63 11.70
CA VAL A 15 -32.41 -8.94 10.87
C VAL A 15 -31.64 -7.68 10.49
N ILE A 16 -32.31 -6.63 10.00
CA ILE A 16 -31.64 -5.38 9.65
C ILE A 16 -31.06 -4.68 10.89
N ALA A 17 -31.69 -4.82 12.05
CA ALA A 17 -31.17 -4.27 13.30
C ALA A 17 -29.83 -4.93 13.70
N ILE A 18 -29.75 -6.26 13.60
CA ILE A 18 -28.51 -7.00 13.90
C ILE A 18 -27.41 -6.67 12.87
N ILE A 19 -27.74 -6.66 11.57
CA ILE A 19 -26.78 -6.31 10.51
C ILE A 19 -26.28 -4.87 10.71
N GLY A 20 -27.14 -3.93 11.13
CA GLY A 20 -26.77 -2.55 11.43
C GLY A 20 -25.72 -2.45 12.55
N ILE A 21 -25.89 -3.20 13.64
CA ILE A 21 -24.92 -3.23 14.76
C ILE A 21 -23.57 -3.80 14.30
N LEU A 22 -23.59 -4.90 13.54
CA LEU A 22 -22.37 -5.52 13.04
C LEU A 22 -21.63 -4.61 12.05
N ALA A 23 -22.37 -3.95 11.13
CA ALA A 23 -21.79 -3.06 10.14
C ALA A 23 -21.13 -1.82 10.79
N ALA A 24 -21.73 -1.26 11.84
CA ALA A 24 -21.19 -0.10 12.55
C ALA A 24 -19.77 -0.35 13.12
N ILE A 25 -19.50 -1.58 13.61
CA ILE A 25 -18.18 -1.96 14.14
C ILE A 25 -17.25 -2.41 13.01
N ALA A 26 -17.77 -3.17 12.05
CA ALA A 26 -16.96 -3.79 10.99
C ALA A 26 -16.37 -2.75 10.01
N ILE A 27 -17.12 -1.72 9.62
CA ILE A 27 -16.68 -0.72 8.64
C ILE A 27 -15.41 0.02 9.06
N PRO A 28 -15.32 0.66 10.26
CA PRO A 28 -14.11 1.37 10.66
C PRO A 28 -12.92 0.43 10.84
N GLN A 29 -13.15 -0.80 11.35
CA GLN A 29 -12.10 -1.79 11.51
C GLN A 29 -11.53 -2.25 10.16
N PHE A 30 -12.41 -2.49 9.18
CA PHE A 30 -12.01 -2.91 7.83
C PHE A 30 -11.23 -1.81 7.11
N ALA A 31 -11.63 -0.54 7.25
CA ALA A 31 -10.88 0.59 6.70
C ALA A 31 -9.47 0.69 7.27
N ALA A 32 -9.30 0.53 8.59
CA ALA A 32 -7.99 0.52 9.23
C ALA A 32 -7.13 -0.68 8.77
N TYR A 33 -7.74 -1.86 8.59
CA TYR A 33 -7.05 -3.04 8.09
C TYR A 33 -6.54 -2.85 6.65
N ARG A 34 -7.39 -2.32 5.75
CA ARG A 34 -6.99 -1.97 4.37
C ARG A 34 -5.84 -0.98 4.35
N LYS A 35 -5.88 0.08 5.17
CA LYS A 35 -4.79 1.06 5.28
C LYS A 35 -3.45 0.40 5.67
N ARG A 36 -3.46 -0.51 6.65
CA ARG A 36 -2.25 -1.27 7.05
C ARG A 36 -1.76 -2.18 5.92
N ALA A 37 -2.65 -2.79 5.17
CA ALA A 37 -2.30 -3.62 4.01
C ALA A 37 -1.62 -2.80 2.91
N PHE A 38 -2.14 -1.61 2.59
CA PHE A 38 -1.52 -0.70 1.61
C PHE A 38 -0.16 -0.20 2.08
N ALA A 39 -0.03 0.16 3.37
CA ALA A 39 1.27 0.51 3.94
C ALA A 39 2.29 -0.65 3.85
N ALA A 40 1.85 -1.88 4.08
CA ALA A 40 2.70 -3.07 3.93
C ALA A 40 3.12 -3.30 2.48
N ASP A 41 2.21 -3.11 1.52
CA ASP A 41 2.48 -3.20 0.08
C ASP A 41 3.59 -2.21 -0.31
N VAL A 42 3.46 -0.93 0.06
CA VAL A 42 4.50 0.07 -0.24
C VAL A 42 5.84 -0.27 0.40
N LYS A 43 5.84 -0.67 1.68
CA LYS A 43 7.07 -1.07 2.38
C LYS A 43 7.75 -2.26 1.70
N SER A 44 6.99 -3.23 1.21
CA SER A 44 7.55 -4.36 0.48
C SER A 44 8.14 -3.94 -0.86
N ASN A 45 7.45 -3.05 -1.60
CA ASN A 45 7.95 -2.50 -2.85
C ASN A 45 9.26 -1.73 -2.63
N LEU A 46 9.36 -0.94 -1.56
CA LEU A 46 10.60 -0.24 -1.20
C LEU A 46 11.77 -1.17 -0.93
N ARG A 47 11.56 -2.30 -0.24
CA ARG A 47 12.63 -3.30 -0.02
C ARG A 47 13.07 -3.95 -1.32
N ASN A 48 12.12 -4.31 -2.17
CA ASN A 48 12.42 -4.91 -3.48
C ASN A 48 13.17 -3.91 -4.38
N ALA A 49 12.77 -2.64 -4.37
CA ALA A 49 13.46 -1.58 -5.10
C ALA A 49 14.87 -1.33 -4.55
N ALA A 50 15.07 -1.40 -3.23
CA ALA A 50 16.40 -1.29 -2.63
C ALA A 50 17.34 -2.40 -3.10
N VAL A 51 16.87 -3.65 -3.14
CA VAL A 51 17.66 -4.77 -3.69
C VAL A 51 17.98 -4.56 -5.16
N ALA A 52 17.04 -4.02 -5.94
CA ALA A 52 17.25 -3.72 -7.35
C ALA A 52 18.28 -2.58 -7.56
N GLU A 53 18.27 -1.54 -6.71
CA GLU A 53 19.28 -0.48 -6.72
C GLU A 53 20.68 -1.02 -6.40
N GLU A 54 20.81 -1.89 -5.40
CA GLU A 54 22.10 -2.53 -5.07
C GLU A 54 22.61 -3.38 -6.23
N ALA A 55 21.74 -4.17 -6.87
CA ALA A 55 22.10 -4.95 -8.05
C ALA A 55 22.56 -4.04 -9.21
N TYR A 56 21.85 -2.94 -9.44
CA TYR A 56 22.22 -1.98 -10.47
C TYR A 56 23.56 -1.29 -10.19
N PHE A 57 23.86 -0.99 -8.92
CA PHE A 57 25.16 -0.45 -8.52
C PHE A 57 26.30 -1.44 -8.79
N VAL A 58 26.08 -2.74 -8.58
CA VAL A 58 27.09 -3.77 -8.91
C VAL A 58 27.42 -3.77 -10.40
N ASP A 59 26.42 -3.58 -11.27
CA ASP A 59 26.59 -3.63 -12.72
C ASP A 59 27.16 -2.32 -13.32
N TYR A 60 26.72 -1.16 -12.79
CA TYR A 60 26.99 0.16 -13.39
C TYR A 60 27.80 1.11 -12.50
N ASN A 61 28.12 0.71 -11.27
CA ASN A 61 28.85 1.49 -10.27
C ASN A 61 28.24 2.87 -9.97
N VAL A 62 26.92 2.99 -10.18
CA VAL A 62 26.12 4.19 -9.94
C VAL A 62 24.70 3.77 -9.56
N TYR A 63 24.08 4.49 -8.62
CA TYR A 63 22.67 4.30 -8.29
C TYR A 63 21.78 5.04 -9.29
N LYS A 64 20.57 4.53 -9.52
CA LYS A 64 19.60 5.21 -10.38
C LYS A 64 18.74 6.17 -9.56
N SER A 65 18.60 7.39 -10.06
CA SER A 65 17.71 8.40 -9.50
C SER A 65 16.42 8.55 -10.31
N GLY A 66 15.43 9.20 -9.71
CA GLY A 66 14.12 9.45 -10.32
C GLY A 66 13.15 8.28 -10.15
N ASP A 67 12.13 8.22 -11.01
CA ASP A 67 11.12 7.17 -10.94
C ASP A 67 11.74 5.81 -11.28
N LEU A 68 11.74 4.91 -10.30
CA LEU A 68 12.18 3.53 -10.45
C LEU A 68 11.08 2.64 -11.01
N ALA A 69 9.87 3.14 -11.23
CA ALA A 69 8.73 2.33 -11.59
C ALA A 69 8.07 2.73 -12.93
N GLY A 70 8.73 3.58 -13.71
CA GLY A 70 8.31 3.98 -15.05
C GLY A 70 8.67 2.95 -16.13
N GLY A 71 7.97 3.02 -17.27
CA GLY A 71 8.29 2.21 -18.45
C GLY A 71 9.68 2.56 -18.98
N GLY A 72 10.59 1.58 -19.02
CA GLY A 72 12.01 1.80 -19.33
C GLY A 72 12.94 1.71 -18.12
N ASN A 73 12.48 1.15 -16.99
CA ASN A 73 13.27 1.01 -15.78
C ASN A 73 14.47 0.03 -15.97
N PRO A 74 15.73 0.51 -15.99
CA PRO A 74 16.90 -0.32 -16.27
C PRO A 74 17.29 -1.22 -15.08
N ILE A 75 16.70 -1.03 -13.89
CA ILE A 75 17.02 -1.83 -12.69
C ILE A 75 16.14 -3.08 -12.53
N GLY A 76 15.19 -3.35 -13.44
CA GLY A 76 14.35 -4.55 -13.41
C GLY A 76 13.32 -4.61 -12.26
N PHE A 77 13.17 -3.54 -11.48
CA PHE A 77 12.13 -3.43 -10.46
C PHE A 77 10.75 -3.30 -11.11
N ASN A 78 9.83 -4.21 -10.73
CA ASN A 78 8.43 -4.19 -11.13
C ASN A 78 7.58 -3.81 -9.92
N LYS A 79 6.81 -2.72 -10.06
CA LYS A 79 5.93 -2.22 -8.99
C LYS A 79 4.60 -2.94 -8.92
N SER A 80 3.97 -2.88 -7.74
CA SER A 80 2.52 -2.93 -7.61
C SER A 80 1.89 -1.75 -8.38
N ALA A 81 0.81 -1.99 -9.14
CA ALA A 81 0.28 -1.04 -10.13
C ALA A 81 -0.04 0.37 -9.58
N THR A 82 -0.31 0.48 -8.28
CA THR A 82 -0.72 1.72 -7.58
C THR A 82 0.41 2.38 -6.78
N VAL A 83 1.57 1.73 -6.65
CA VAL A 83 2.69 2.22 -5.84
C VAL A 83 3.72 2.90 -6.73
N THR A 84 4.06 4.15 -6.43
CA THR A 84 5.17 4.86 -7.08
C THR A 84 6.39 4.83 -6.18
N VAL A 85 7.56 4.53 -6.74
CA VAL A 85 8.84 4.51 -6.02
C VAL A 85 9.82 5.43 -6.74
N THR A 86 10.28 6.46 -6.05
CA THR A 86 11.25 7.43 -6.57
C THR A 86 12.54 7.33 -5.76
N ALA A 87 13.68 7.30 -6.44
CA ALA A 87 14.99 7.32 -5.82
C ALA A 87 15.63 8.72 -5.85
N ASP A 88 16.21 9.10 -4.72
CA ASP A 88 17.18 10.18 -4.63
C ASP A 88 18.55 9.58 -4.28
N THR A 89 19.58 9.94 -5.03
CA THR A 89 20.89 9.30 -4.97
C THR A 89 21.97 10.32 -4.60
N SER A 90 22.83 9.91 -3.69
CA SER A 90 24.08 10.55 -3.33
C SER A 90 25.23 9.57 -3.61
N ALA A 91 26.48 10.06 -3.67
CA ALA A 91 27.63 9.30 -4.20
C ALA A 91 27.68 7.81 -3.81
N ASN A 92 27.47 7.49 -2.52
CA ASN A 92 27.49 6.11 -2.01
C ASN A 92 26.19 5.68 -1.31
N LEU A 93 25.14 6.49 -1.39
CA LEU A 93 23.90 6.27 -0.64
C LEU A 93 22.69 6.65 -1.50
N PHE A 94 21.60 5.91 -1.39
CA PHE A 94 20.31 6.28 -1.96
C PHE A 94 19.20 6.33 -0.90
N THR A 95 18.17 7.10 -1.20
CA THR A 95 16.92 7.19 -0.45
C THR A 95 15.77 6.89 -1.39
N LEU A 96 14.92 5.93 -1.05
CA LEU A 96 13.73 5.62 -1.84
C LEU A 96 12.50 6.18 -1.16
N THR A 97 11.66 6.86 -1.92
CA THR A 97 10.36 7.37 -1.46
C THR A 97 9.26 6.62 -2.17
N GLY A 98 8.40 5.96 -1.40
CA GLY A 98 7.27 5.17 -1.86
C GLY A 98 5.97 5.87 -1.51
N THR A 99 5.07 6.00 -2.48
CA THR A 99 3.71 6.55 -2.31
C THR A 99 2.70 5.62 -2.96
N ASP A 100 1.47 5.63 -2.47
CA ASP A 100 0.36 4.82 -3.02
C ASP A 100 -0.79 5.72 -3.44
N THR A 101 -1.29 5.57 -4.66
CA THR A 101 -2.44 6.35 -5.15
C THR A 101 -3.73 6.07 -4.36
N ARG A 102 -3.81 4.95 -3.63
CA ARG A 102 -4.95 4.58 -2.76
C ARG A 102 -4.93 5.30 -1.42
N CYS A 103 -3.77 5.82 -1.00
CA CYS A 103 -3.56 6.53 0.27
C CYS A 103 -2.85 7.86 0.01
N THR A 104 -3.56 8.80 -0.63
CA THR A 104 -2.99 10.08 -1.04
C THR A 104 -2.55 10.91 0.17
N GLY A 105 -1.24 11.09 0.32
CA GLY A 105 -0.63 11.84 1.44
C GLY A 105 0.16 10.97 2.41
N ASP A 106 0.05 9.64 2.30
CA ASP A 106 0.95 8.73 2.99
C ASP A 106 2.24 8.55 2.16
N SER A 107 3.39 8.60 2.83
CA SER A 107 4.70 8.46 2.20
C SER A 107 5.62 7.65 3.09
N TRP A 108 6.38 6.76 2.48
CA TRP A 108 7.35 5.90 3.15
C TRP A 108 8.72 6.10 2.55
N ILE A 109 9.73 6.23 3.39
CA ILE A 109 11.10 6.55 3.02
C ILE A 109 11.99 5.40 3.49
N TYR A 110 12.65 4.74 2.54
CA TYR A 110 13.74 3.81 2.80
C TYR A 110 15.08 4.54 2.69
N ARG A 111 15.97 4.36 3.66
CA ARG A 111 17.33 4.92 3.62
C ARG A 111 18.36 3.80 3.55
N SER A 112 19.22 3.82 2.52
CA SER A 112 20.33 2.87 2.36
C SER A 112 21.34 2.94 3.51
N SER A 113 21.48 4.09 4.17
CA SER A 113 22.47 4.29 5.25
C SER A 113 22.24 3.40 6.49
N ASN A 114 20.99 3.00 6.75
CA ASN A 114 20.63 2.19 7.91
C ASN A 114 19.58 1.09 7.63
N GLY A 115 19.09 0.98 6.38
CA GLY A 115 18.06 0.03 5.99
C GLY A 115 16.69 0.27 6.65
N ALA A 116 16.48 1.41 7.29
CA ALA A 116 15.24 1.76 7.96
C ALA A 116 14.17 2.19 6.95
N ILE A 117 12.91 1.84 7.24
CA ILE A 117 11.74 2.37 6.53
C ILE A 117 10.91 3.16 7.52
N ASP A 118 10.97 4.48 7.36
CA ASP A 118 10.13 5.41 8.10
C ASP A 118 8.95 5.81 7.22
N GLY A 119 7.85 6.23 7.82
CA GLY A 119 6.75 6.77 7.03
C GLY A 119 5.82 7.62 7.84
N THR A 120 5.15 8.52 7.13
CA THR A 120 4.12 9.38 7.71
C THR A 120 2.78 8.89 7.19
N SER A 121 1.88 8.52 8.10
CA SER A 121 0.51 8.13 7.74
C SER A 121 -0.46 9.24 8.15
N VAL A 122 -0.70 10.19 7.24
CA VAL A 122 -1.48 11.42 7.53
C VAL A 122 -2.90 11.33 6.98
N SER A 123 -3.18 10.39 6.07
CA SER A 123 -4.34 10.51 5.19
C SER A 123 -5.34 9.34 5.24
N THR A 124 -6.56 9.60 4.79
CA THR A 124 -7.62 8.59 4.61
C THR A 124 -7.40 7.85 3.31
N CYS A 125 -7.30 6.52 3.37
CA CYS A 125 -7.18 5.68 2.18
C CYS A 125 -8.56 5.32 1.62
N MET A 126 -8.71 5.28 0.29
CA MET A 126 -9.96 4.95 -0.40
C MET A 126 -9.81 3.66 -1.23
#